data_AF-A0A972UGZ2-F1
#
_entry.id   AF-A0A972UGZ2-F1
#
_cell.length_a   1.000
_cell.length_b   1.000
_cell.length_c   1.000
_cell.angle_alpha   90.00
_cell.angle_beta   90.00
_cell.angle_gamma   90.00
#
_symmetry.space_group_name_H-M   'P 1'
#
loop_
_entity.id
_entity.type
_entity.pdbx_description
1 polymer ?
#
loop_
_entity_poly.entity_id
_entity_poly.type
_entity_poly.pdbx_seq_one_letter_code
_entity_poly.pdbx_strand_id
1 'polypeptide(L)'
;MVALVRLIERITGRSGMLIAWVVFPLILASCYEVFARYIFNAPTIWAFEMGYMAMGVHALIGAAYTLRERGHIRIDILYSHFSPKTQAVIDTFGYVVLFMPVVCWVSFGLWEYWVEALVRNEHSGQSAWNPVIWPFRLAFFLGFFLLALQGVAELIKCFRFLTGRTTDWNA
;
A
#
# COMPACT_ATOMS: atom_id res chain seq x y z
N MET A 1 -21.70 6.85 8.22
CA MET A 1 -20.30 7.09 8.64
C MET A 1 -19.64 5.83 9.21
N VAL A 2 -20.12 5.25 10.32
CA VAL A 2 -19.50 4.05 10.92
C VAL A 2 -19.52 2.81 10.00
N ALA A 3 -20.62 2.61 9.27
CA ALA A 3 -20.71 1.51 8.30
C ALA A 3 -19.68 1.64 7.16
N LEU A 4 -19.41 2.87 6.71
CA LEU A 4 -18.43 3.14 5.66
C LEU A 4 -16.99 2.87 6.14
N VAL A 5 -16.64 3.34 7.35
CA VAL A 5 -15.35 3.06 7.98
C VAL A 5 -15.12 1.54 8.07
N ARG A 6 -16.09 0.81 8.63
CA ARG A 6 -16.00 -0.66 8.75
C ARG A 6 -15.88 -1.37 7.41
N LEU A 7 -16.55 -0.87 6.36
CA LEU A 7 -16.43 -1.42 5.01
C LEU A 7 -15.01 -1.23 4.47
N ILE A 8 -14.47 -0.01 4.55
CA ILE A 8 -13.12 0.32 4.10
C ILE A 8 -12.09 -0.54 4.85
N GLU A 9 -12.15 -0.56 6.18
CA GLU A 9 -11.22 -1.33 7.02
C GLU A 9 -11.27 -2.83 6.76
N ARG A 10 -12.45 -3.35 6.36
CA ARG A 10 -12.60 -4.75 5.95
C ARG A 10 -11.96 -5.02 4.60
N ILE A 11 -12.09 -4.10 3.64
CA ILE A 11 -11.47 -4.21 2.32
C ILE A 11 -9.95 -4.15 2.47
N THR A 12 -9.42 -3.10 3.11
CA THR A 12 -7.97 -2.89 3.29
C THR A 12 -7.36 -4.01 4.14
N GLY A 13 -8.08 -4.46 5.16
CA GLY A 13 -7.74 -5.62 5.97
C GLY A 13 -7.56 -6.91 5.18
N ARG A 14 -8.56 -7.25 4.37
CA ARG A 14 -8.54 -8.47 3.57
C ARG A 14 -7.49 -8.39 2.48
N SER A 15 -7.35 -7.25 1.81
CA SER A 15 -6.32 -7.04 0.80
C SER A 15 -4.92 -7.23 1.39
N GLY A 16 -4.65 -6.67 2.58
CA GLY A 16 -3.38 -6.87 3.29
C GLY A 16 -3.13 -8.33 3.67
N MET A 17 -4.13 -9.02 4.21
CA MET A 17 -4.00 -10.43 4.59
C MET A 17 -3.78 -11.34 3.38
N LEU A 18 -4.46 -11.06 2.26
CA LEU A 18 -4.28 -11.80 1.01
C LEU A 18 -2.88 -11.57 0.44
N ILE A 19 -2.40 -10.32 0.43
CA ILE A 19 -1.10 -10.03 -0.17
C ILE A 19 0.08 -10.54 0.64
N ALA A 20 -0.06 -10.69 1.96
CA ALA A 20 0.97 -11.30 2.81
C ALA A 20 1.40 -12.69 2.30
N TRP A 21 0.49 -13.44 1.66
CA TRP A 21 0.81 -14.76 1.12
C TRP A 21 1.76 -14.74 -0.08
N VAL A 22 1.93 -13.59 -0.77
CA VAL A 22 2.89 -13.44 -1.89
C VAL A 22 4.34 -13.59 -1.42
N VAL A 23 4.62 -13.40 -0.14
CA VAL A 23 5.96 -13.59 0.42
C VAL A 23 6.42 -15.04 0.31
N PHE A 24 5.52 -16.03 0.44
CA PHE A 24 5.89 -17.45 0.32
C PHE A 24 6.44 -17.83 -1.07
N PRO A 25 5.74 -17.59 -2.20
CA PRO A 25 6.29 -17.86 -3.52
C PRO A 25 7.53 -16.99 -3.81
N LEU A 26 7.63 -15.78 -3.27
CA LEU A 26 8.84 -14.95 -3.37
C LEU A 26 10.05 -15.61 -2.72
N ILE A 27 9.90 -16.15 -1.50
CA ILE A 27 10.96 -16.89 -0.80
C ILE A 27 11.36 -18.12 -1.61
N LEU A 28 10.39 -18.91 -2.07
CA LEU A 28 10.65 -20.11 -2.87
C LEU A 28 11.41 -19.79 -4.18
N ALA A 29 10.98 -18.75 -4.90
CA ALA A 29 11.65 -18.27 -6.11
C ALA A 29 13.09 -17.83 -5.83
N SER A 30 13.31 -17.10 -4.72
CA SER A 30 14.64 -16.62 -4.32
C SER A 30 15.57 -17.77 -3.94
N CYS A 31 15.09 -18.74 -3.15
CA CYS A 31 15.85 -19.94 -2.81
C CYS A 31 16.20 -20.77 -4.05
N TYR A 32 15.24 -20.94 -4.97
CA TYR A 32 15.46 -21.63 -6.23
C TYR A 32 16.53 -20.95 -7.07
N GLU A 33 16.48 -19.61 -7.21
CA GLU A 33 17.48 -18.86 -7.97
C GLU A 33 18.89 -19.02 -7.40
N VAL A 34 19.04 -18.93 -6.08
CA VAL A 34 20.33 -19.13 -5.40
C VAL A 34 20.83 -20.55 -5.67
N PHE A 35 19.98 -21.56 -5.50
CA PHE A 35 20.36 -22.95 -5.75
C PHE A 35 20.76 -23.18 -7.22
N ALA A 36 19.96 -22.71 -8.17
CA ALA A 36 20.21 -22.87 -9.60
C ALA A 36 21.51 -22.19 -10.04
N ARG A 37 21.76 -20.97 -9.54
CA ARG A 37 22.97 -20.21 -9.85
C ARG A 37 24.23 -20.84 -9.28
N TYR A 38 24.22 -21.20 -8.00
CA TYR A 38 25.47 -21.59 -7.31
C TYR A 38 25.76 -23.09 -7.36
N ILE A 39 24.74 -23.94 -7.51
CA ILE A 39 24.92 -25.40 -7.53
C ILE A 39 24.88 -25.93 -8.97
N PHE A 40 23.98 -25.41 -9.80
CA PHE A 40 23.85 -25.87 -11.19
C PHE A 40 24.56 -24.99 -12.22
N ASN A 41 25.11 -23.84 -11.80
CA ASN A 41 25.68 -22.84 -12.72
C ASN A 41 24.68 -22.43 -13.83
N ALA A 42 23.39 -22.41 -13.50
CA ALA A 42 22.27 -22.19 -14.42
C ALA A 42 21.34 -21.10 -13.85
N PRO A 43 21.72 -19.81 -13.92
CA PRO A 43 20.90 -18.72 -13.41
C PRO A 43 19.57 -18.63 -14.18
N THR A 44 18.50 -18.28 -13.48
CA THR A 44 17.20 -18.09 -14.14
C THR A 44 17.07 -16.70 -14.74
N ILE A 45 16.32 -16.61 -15.85
CA ILE A 45 16.02 -15.32 -16.48
C ILE A 45 14.89 -14.57 -15.79
N TRP A 46 14.04 -15.25 -14.99
CA TRP A 46 12.77 -14.71 -14.49
C TRP A 46 12.80 -14.31 -13.01
N ALA A 47 13.67 -14.92 -12.18
CA ALA A 47 13.58 -14.76 -10.73
C ALA A 47 13.85 -13.34 -10.25
N PHE A 48 14.75 -12.61 -10.92
CA PHE A 48 15.02 -11.21 -10.60
C PHE A 48 13.75 -10.35 -10.71
N GLU A 49 13.05 -10.47 -11.84
CA GLU A 49 11.88 -9.65 -12.11
C GLU A 49 10.67 -10.04 -11.28
N MET A 50 10.42 -11.35 -11.16
CA MET A 50 9.41 -11.87 -10.24
C MET A 50 9.67 -11.42 -8.81
N GLY A 51 10.94 -11.36 -8.40
CA GLY A 51 11.36 -10.95 -7.07
C GLY A 51 10.95 -9.51 -6.74
N TYR A 52 11.40 -8.54 -7.53
CA TYR A 52 11.07 -7.14 -7.26
C TYR A 52 9.59 -6.85 -7.51
N MET A 53 8.94 -7.49 -8.48
CA MET A 53 7.52 -7.30 -8.73
C MET A 53 6.69 -7.82 -7.55
N ALA A 54 6.93 -9.05 -7.10
CA ALA A 54 6.22 -9.62 -5.96
C ALA A 54 6.42 -8.80 -4.67
N MET A 55 7.66 -8.40 -4.38
CA MET A 55 7.96 -7.53 -3.23
C MET A 55 7.29 -6.16 -3.35
N GLY A 56 7.30 -5.55 -4.54
CA GLY A 56 6.65 -4.27 -4.80
C GLY A 56 5.14 -4.34 -4.59
N VAL A 57 4.47 -5.36 -5.15
CA VAL A 57 3.03 -5.57 -4.94
C VAL A 57 2.72 -5.77 -3.45
N HIS A 58 3.52 -6.58 -2.75
CA HIS A 58 3.38 -6.82 -1.31
C HIS A 58 3.44 -5.51 -0.51
N ALA A 59 4.47 -4.69 -0.74
CA ALA A 59 4.63 -3.42 -0.04
C ALA A 59 3.49 -2.44 -0.35
N LEU A 60 3.09 -2.31 -1.62
CA LEU A 60 2.12 -1.31 -2.06
C LEU A 60 0.70 -1.62 -1.60
N ILE A 61 0.25 -2.86 -1.71
CA ILE A 61 -1.07 -3.27 -1.21
C ILE A 61 -1.06 -3.32 0.33
N GLY A 62 0.07 -3.74 0.93
CA GLY A 62 0.27 -3.75 2.37
C GLY A 62 0.25 -2.36 3.01
N ALA A 63 0.60 -1.29 2.28
CA ALA A 63 0.66 0.07 2.82
C ALA A 63 -0.67 0.55 3.43
N ALA A 64 -1.80 0.20 2.81
CA ALA A 64 -3.13 0.53 3.32
C ALA A 64 -3.47 -0.25 4.61
N TYR A 65 -3.07 -1.53 4.67
CA TYR A 65 -3.20 -2.34 5.87
C TYR A 65 -2.35 -1.77 7.01
N THR A 66 -1.10 -1.40 6.72
CA THR A 66 -0.20 -0.76 7.69
C THR A 66 -0.79 0.55 8.21
N LEU A 67 -1.44 1.36 7.37
CA LEU A 67 -2.11 2.58 7.81
C LEU A 67 -3.28 2.27 8.76
N ARG A 68 -4.08 1.24 8.45
CA ARG A 68 -5.18 0.79 9.31
C ARG A 68 -4.70 0.37 10.70
N GLU A 69 -3.59 -0.37 10.76
CA GLU A 69 -2.96 -0.79 12.03
C GLU A 69 -2.10 0.31 12.67
N ARG A 70 -2.01 1.50 12.05
CA ARG A 70 -1.12 2.59 12.45
C ARG A 70 0.34 2.16 12.62
N GLY A 71 0.78 1.23 11.79
CA GLY A 71 2.14 0.70 11.79
C GLY A 71 3.15 1.57 11.03
N HIS A 72 2.72 2.69 10.43
CA HIS A 72 3.66 3.64 9.83
C HIS A 72 4.45 4.34 10.93
N ILE A 73 5.76 4.43 10.74
CA ILE A 73 6.66 5.08 11.70
C ILE A 73 6.24 6.54 11.87
N ARG A 74 5.91 6.92 13.10
CA ARG A 74 5.49 8.27 13.48
C ARG A 74 6.51 8.89 14.42
N ILE A 75 6.82 10.18 14.22
CA ILE A 75 7.72 10.92 15.09
C ILE A 75 6.87 11.65 16.14
N ASP A 76 6.86 11.12 17.37
CA ASP A 76 5.86 11.51 18.39
C ASP A 76 6.37 12.42 19.51
N ILE A 77 7.54 13.03 19.33
CA ILE A 77 8.18 13.81 20.40
C ILE A 77 7.28 14.95 20.88
N LEU A 78 6.73 15.74 19.95
CA LEU A 78 5.82 16.85 20.29
C LEU A 78 4.36 16.39 20.37
N TYR A 79 3.97 15.44 19.51
CA TYR A 79 2.59 14.96 19.40
C TYR A 79 2.07 14.35 20.71
N SER A 80 2.90 13.56 21.40
CA SER A 80 2.55 12.87 22.65
C SER A 80 2.23 13.81 23.83
N HIS A 81 2.72 15.05 23.81
CA HIS A 81 2.50 16.03 24.88
C HIS A 81 1.19 16.80 24.73
N PHE A 82 0.53 16.71 23.59
CA PHE A 82 -0.71 17.44 23.32
C PHE A 82 -1.94 16.70 23.85
N SER A 83 -3.00 17.47 24.13
CA SER A 83 -4.31 16.90 24.49
C SER A 83 -4.89 16.05 23.35
N PRO A 84 -5.74 15.04 23.63
CA PRO A 84 -6.37 14.22 22.59
C PRO A 84 -7.13 15.03 21.52
N LYS A 85 -7.73 16.17 21.91
CA LYS A 85 -8.39 17.07 20.96
C LYS A 85 -7.40 17.75 20.03
N THR A 86 -6.29 18.23 20.55
CA THR A 86 -5.22 18.85 19.76
C THR A 86 -4.59 17.84 18.80
N GLN A 87 -4.34 16.61 19.27
CA GLN A 87 -3.86 15.50 18.44
C GLN A 87 -4.81 15.22 17.26
N ALA A 88 -6.11 15.09 17.53
CA ALA A 88 -7.10 14.87 16.47
C ALA A 88 -7.21 16.03 15.47
N VAL A 89 -7.01 17.28 15.92
CA VAL A 89 -6.95 18.44 15.01
C VAL A 89 -5.70 18.37 14.11
N ILE A 90 -4.53 18.07 14.69
CA ILE A 90 -3.27 17.91 13.95
C ILE A 90 -3.41 16.80 12.91
N ASP A 91 -3.95 15.65 13.30
CA ASP A 91 -4.16 14.52 12.38
C ASP A 91 -5.16 14.87 11.29
N THR A 92 -6.28 15.50 11.64
CA THR A 92 -7.27 15.96 10.64
C THR A 92 -6.61 16.91 9.62
N PHE A 93 -5.83 17.87 10.09
CA PHE A 93 -5.10 18.79 9.22
C PHE A 93 -4.09 18.04 8.34
N GLY A 94 -3.29 17.15 8.91
CA GLY A 94 -2.33 16.34 8.17
C GLY A 94 -3.00 15.47 7.11
N TYR A 95 -4.13 14.84 7.44
CA TYR A 95 -4.89 14.06 6.48
C TYR A 95 -5.47 14.91 5.36
N VAL A 96 -6.07 16.05 5.66
CA VAL A 96 -6.75 16.89 4.66
C VAL A 96 -5.78 17.66 3.77
N VAL A 97 -4.70 18.21 4.34
CA VAL A 97 -3.82 19.15 3.63
C VAL A 97 -2.62 18.44 3.00
N LEU A 98 -2.12 17.36 3.61
CA LEU A 98 -0.92 16.67 3.14
C LEU A 98 -1.26 15.31 2.53
N PHE A 99 -1.87 14.42 3.31
CA PHE A 99 -2.04 13.03 2.92
C PHE A 99 -3.01 12.85 1.75
N MET A 100 -4.25 13.36 1.88
CA MET A 100 -5.32 13.15 0.89
C MET A 100 -4.99 13.77 -0.47
N PRO A 101 -4.50 15.03 -0.57
CA PRO A 101 -4.16 15.62 -1.87
C PRO A 101 -3.06 14.83 -2.57
N VAL A 102 -2.02 14.43 -1.84
CA VAL A 102 -0.89 13.68 -2.40
C VAL A 102 -1.31 12.28 -2.83
N VAL A 103 -2.00 11.52 -1.97
CA VAL A 103 -2.39 10.14 -2.30
C VAL A 103 -3.39 10.10 -3.46
N CYS A 104 -4.32 11.06 -3.53
CA CYS A 104 -5.24 11.20 -4.65
C CYS A 104 -4.48 11.53 -5.94
N TRP A 105 -3.61 12.55 -5.93
CA TRP A 105 -2.82 12.94 -7.10
C TRP A 105 -1.98 11.79 -7.63
N VAL A 106 -1.26 11.09 -6.75
CA VAL A 106 -0.46 9.91 -7.12
C VAL A 106 -1.36 8.79 -7.67
N SER A 107 -2.53 8.53 -7.06
CA SER A 107 -3.47 7.53 -7.56
C SER A 107 -3.94 7.84 -8.99
N PHE A 108 -4.23 9.10 -9.30
CA PHE A 108 -4.61 9.51 -10.66
C PHE A 108 -3.46 9.32 -11.65
N GLY A 109 -2.23 9.73 -11.31
CA GLY A 109 -1.07 9.52 -12.16
C GLY A 109 -0.77 8.03 -12.40
N LEU A 110 -0.95 7.20 -11.37
CA LEU A 110 -0.76 5.75 -11.48
C LEU A 110 -1.83 5.06 -12.33
N TRP A 111 -3.04 5.61 -12.39
CA TRP A 111 -4.07 5.13 -13.32
C TRP A 111 -3.63 5.32 -14.77
N GLU A 112 -3.19 6.53 -15.13
CA GLU A 112 -2.69 6.82 -16.48
C GLU A 112 -1.46 5.97 -16.83
N TYR A 113 -0.53 5.84 -15.88
CA TYR A 113 0.67 5.02 -16.01
C TYR A 113 0.38 3.53 -16.26
N TRP A 114 -0.68 3.01 -15.63
CA TRP A 114 -1.16 1.65 -15.88
C TRP A 114 -1.85 1.52 -17.24
N VAL A 115 -2.76 2.43 -17.58
CA VAL A 115 -3.48 2.41 -18.86
C VAL A 115 -2.52 2.49 -20.04
N GLU A 116 -1.48 3.33 -19.96
CA GLU A 116 -0.47 3.42 -21.01
C GLU A 116 0.24 2.07 -21.23
N ALA A 117 0.67 1.41 -20.15
CA ALA A 117 1.30 0.09 -20.26
C ALA A 117 0.37 -0.99 -20.81
N LEU A 118 -0.93 -0.91 -20.49
CA LEU A 118 -1.92 -1.85 -20.98
C LEU A 118 -2.15 -1.65 -22.49
N VAL A 119 -2.33 -0.42 -22.93
CA VAL A 119 -2.61 -0.09 -24.35
C VAL A 119 -1.40 -0.32 -25.23
N ARG A 120 -0.21 0.04 -24.75
CA ARG A 120 1.04 -0.14 -25.50
C ARG A 120 1.62 -1.55 -25.37
N ASN A 121 1.00 -2.39 -24.55
CA ASN A 121 1.49 -3.72 -24.17
C ASN A 121 2.99 -3.65 -23.82
N GLU A 122 3.34 -2.77 -22.87
CA GLU A 122 4.73 -2.55 -22.48
C GLU A 122 5.29 -3.77 -21.76
N HIS A 123 6.57 -4.04 -22.00
CA HIS A 123 7.32 -5.07 -21.30
C HIS A 123 8.36 -4.40 -20.38
N SER A 124 8.88 -5.12 -19.42
CA SER A 124 9.75 -4.56 -18.38
C SER A 124 11.10 -4.02 -18.88
N GLY A 125 11.67 -4.63 -19.91
CA GLY A 125 13.01 -4.37 -20.43
C GLY A 125 14.15 -4.67 -19.44
N GLN A 126 13.89 -5.35 -18.32
CA GLN A 126 14.89 -5.52 -17.24
C GLN A 126 15.69 -6.83 -17.33
N SER A 127 15.19 -7.83 -18.04
CA SER A 127 15.88 -9.10 -18.22
C SER A 127 15.52 -9.77 -19.55
N ALA A 128 16.15 -10.91 -19.84
CA ALA A 128 15.78 -11.73 -21.00
C ALA A 128 14.36 -12.31 -20.91
N TRP A 129 13.77 -12.40 -19.70
CA TRP A 129 12.38 -12.85 -19.54
C TRP A 129 11.38 -11.81 -20.05
N ASN A 130 11.66 -10.52 -19.82
CA ASN A 130 10.94 -9.38 -20.38
C ASN A 130 9.40 -9.51 -20.35
N PRO A 131 8.79 -9.78 -19.17
CA PRO A 131 7.36 -9.98 -19.04
C PRO A 131 6.58 -8.68 -19.32
N VAL A 132 5.30 -8.85 -19.64
CA VAL A 132 4.36 -7.73 -19.75
C VAL A 132 4.23 -7.03 -18.39
N ILE A 133 4.35 -5.70 -18.37
CA ILE A 133 4.50 -4.91 -17.13
C ILE A 133 3.19 -4.38 -16.55
N TRP A 134 2.11 -4.32 -17.34
CA TRP A 134 0.85 -3.72 -16.89
C TRP A 134 0.27 -4.37 -15.62
N PRO A 135 0.37 -5.69 -15.34
CA PRO A 135 -0.18 -6.25 -14.11
C PRO A 135 0.50 -5.69 -12.86
N PHE A 136 1.81 -5.44 -12.95
CA PHE A 136 2.58 -4.83 -11.88
C PHE A 136 2.20 -3.35 -11.68
N ARG A 137 2.04 -2.60 -12.78
CA ARG A 137 1.58 -1.20 -12.70
C ARG A 137 0.15 -1.06 -12.18
N LEU A 138 -0.72 -2.03 -12.47
CA LEU A 138 -2.06 -2.07 -11.88
C LEU A 138 -1.99 -2.18 -10.36
N ALA A 139 -1.07 -2.97 -9.83
CA ALA A 139 -0.87 -3.08 -8.39
C ALA A 139 -0.40 -1.75 -7.76
N PHE A 140 0.31 -0.90 -8.50
CA PHE A 140 0.66 0.44 -8.02
C PHE A 140 -0.59 1.27 -7.81
N PHE A 141 -1.43 1.34 -8.84
CA PHE A 141 -2.72 2.03 -8.75
C PHE A 141 -3.58 1.48 -7.61
N LEU A 142 -3.75 0.15 -7.53
CA LEU A 142 -4.56 -0.49 -6.49
C LEU A 142 -4.02 -0.22 -5.08
N GLY A 143 -2.70 -0.27 -4.88
CA GLY A 143 -2.07 0.01 -3.59
C GLY A 143 -2.37 1.44 -3.10
N PHE A 144 -2.16 2.43 -3.97
CA PHE A 144 -2.44 3.84 -3.65
C PHE A 144 -3.93 4.13 -3.53
N PHE A 145 -4.77 3.49 -4.34
CA PHE A 145 -6.22 3.61 -4.23
C PHE A 145 -6.73 3.06 -2.89
N LEU A 146 -6.25 1.89 -2.46
CA LEU A 146 -6.57 1.33 -1.14
C LEU A 146 -6.06 2.24 -0.01
N LEU A 147 -4.87 2.83 -0.18
CA LEU A 147 -4.29 3.76 0.79
C LEU A 147 -5.13 5.04 0.91
N ALA A 148 -5.62 5.57 -0.21
CA ALA A 148 -6.55 6.70 -0.24
C ALA A 148 -7.87 6.36 0.46
N LEU A 149 -8.45 5.18 0.20
CA LEU A 149 -9.65 4.71 0.89
C LEU A 149 -9.41 4.63 2.41
N GLN A 150 -8.30 4.03 2.85
CA GLN A 150 -7.98 3.97 4.28
C GLN A 150 -7.80 5.37 4.88
N GLY A 151 -7.18 6.31 4.16
CA GLY A 151 -7.08 7.71 4.56
C GLY A 151 -8.44 8.36 4.82
N VAL A 152 -9.43 8.09 3.97
CA VAL A 152 -10.82 8.54 4.19
C VAL A 152 -11.40 7.96 5.48
N ALA A 153 -11.14 6.68 5.79
CA ALA A 153 -11.59 6.06 7.03
C ALA A 153 -10.95 6.72 8.27
N GLU A 154 -9.64 6.99 8.25
CA GLU A 154 -8.94 7.69 9.33
C GLU A 154 -9.46 9.12 9.52
N LEU A 155 -9.70 9.84 8.42
CA LEU A 155 -10.27 11.19 8.47
C LEU A 155 -11.68 11.21 9.09
N ILE A 156 -12.53 10.25 8.73
CA ILE A 156 -13.86 10.10 9.34
C ILE A 156 -13.75 9.81 10.84
N LYS A 157 -12.80 8.97 11.28
CA LYS A 157 -12.56 8.69 12.70
C LYS A 157 -12.15 9.96 13.45
N CYS A 158 -11.23 10.76 12.90
CA CYS A 158 -10.84 12.04 13.47
C CYS A 158 -12.03 13.01 13.60
N PHE A 159 -12.83 13.15 12.55
CA PHE A 159 -14.01 14.03 12.56
C PHE A 159 -15.08 13.59 13.58
N ARG A 160 -15.30 12.29 13.72
CA ARG A 160 -16.22 11.74 14.74
C ARG A 160 -15.77 12.03 16.16
N PHE A 161 -14.45 11.97 16.42
CA PHE A 161 -13.89 12.30 17.72
C PHE A 161 -14.04 13.80 18.03
N LEU A 162 -13.70 14.67 17.08
CA LEU A 162 -13.82 16.13 17.24
C LEU A 162 -15.27 16.60 17.44
N THR A 163 -16.24 15.92 16.84
CA THR A 163 -17.68 16.21 16.99
C THR A 163 -18.30 15.61 18.26
N GLY A 164 -17.52 14.94 19.12
CA GLY A 164 -18.00 14.33 20.36
C GLY A 164 -18.87 13.08 20.17
N ARG A 165 -18.87 12.50 18.97
CA ARG A 165 -19.67 11.28 18.64
C ARG A 165 -18.96 9.98 19.03
N THR A 166 -17.70 10.06 19.43
CA THR A 166 -16.93 8.96 20.04
C THR A 166 -15.99 9.55 21.08
N THR A 167 -15.85 8.85 22.21
CA THR A 167 -14.85 9.16 23.24
C THR A 167 -13.51 8.48 22.95
N ASP A 168 -13.51 7.50 22.07
CA ASP A 168 -12.33 6.75 21.69
C ASP A 168 -12.01 7.00 20.23
N TRP A 169 -10.84 7.60 20.00
CA TRP A 169 -10.30 7.91 18.67
C TRP A 169 -9.84 6.63 17.94
N ASN A 170 -9.71 5.53 18.67
CA ASN A 170 -9.21 4.25 18.16
C ASN A 170 -10.34 3.25 17.82
N ALA A 171 -11.61 3.61 18.05
CA ALA A 171 -12.77 2.72 17.94
C ALA A 171 -13.67 2.91 16.70
#